data_AF-A0A0T5PLV1-F1
#
_entry.id   AF-A0A0T5PLV1-F1
#
_cell.length_a   1.000
_cell.length_b   1.000
_cell.length_c   1.000
_cell.angle_alpha   90.00
_cell.angle_beta   90.00
_cell.angle_gamma   90.00
#
_symmetry.space_group_name_H-M   'P 1'
#
loop_
_entity.id
_entity.type
_entity.pdbx_description
1 polymer ?
#
loop_
_entity_poly.entity_id
_entity_poly.type
_entity_poly.pdbx_seq_one_letter_code
_entity_poly.pdbx_strand_id
1 'polypeptide(L)'
;MVEAKAFQIWVENRVVLACIRGCWDRFSAEDYSRAFKAAASRLTGQPWAHIVYLDDWQLGTPDIEPIVQELVGWCLQNGLIVTAQVYCPHSVKRYQLDKMIIEKTPTFERRGYANEDDAFNWLEQQGFSVHHASLQRCV
;
A
#
# COMPACT_ATOMS: atom_id res chain seq x y z
N MET A 1 -26.30 0.87 -10.63
CA MET A 1 -25.01 0.15 -10.67
C MET A 1 -24.06 0.98 -9.84
N VAL A 2 -23.62 0.48 -8.69
CA VAL A 2 -22.64 1.19 -7.85
C VAL A 2 -21.28 0.83 -8.42
N GLU A 3 -20.59 1.78 -9.05
CA GLU A 3 -19.18 1.58 -9.40
C GLU A 3 -18.40 1.30 -8.12
N ALA A 4 -17.78 0.13 -8.04
CA ALA A 4 -16.83 -0.16 -6.97
C ALA A 4 -15.66 0.80 -7.13
N LYS A 5 -15.35 1.58 -6.08
CA LYS A 5 -14.22 2.51 -6.10
C LYS A 5 -12.92 1.74 -6.40
N ALA A 6 -12.12 2.26 -7.33
CA ALA A 6 -10.82 1.70 -7.72
C ALA A 6 -9.83 1.59 -6.55
N PHE A 7 -10.01 2.44 -5.52
CA PHE A 7 -9.28 2.32 -4.27
C PHE A 7 -10.06 2.88 -3.07
N GLN A 8 -9.63 2.46 -1.88
CA GLN A 8 -10.02 3.04 -0.59
C GLN A 8 -8.76 3.24 0.25
N ILE A 9 -8.65 4.39 0.92
CA ILE A 9 -7.52 4.72 1.79
C ILE A 9 -8.07 5.25 3.11
N TRP A 10 -7.54 4.78 4.21
CA TRP A 10 -7.81 5.33 5.53
C TRP A 10 -6.57 5.23 6.41
N VAL A 11 -6.60 5.95 7.53
CA VAL A 11 -5.53 5.94 8.51
C VAL A 11 -6.07 5.43 9.82
N GLU A 12 -5.31 4.56 10.45
CA GLU A 12 -5.57 4.05 11.79
C GLU A 12 -4.26 4.09 12.58
N ASN A 13 -4.28 4.74 13.75
CA ASN A 13 -3.09 4.97 14.56
C ASN A 13 -1.97 5.62 13.71
N ARG A 14 -0.88 4.89 13.49
CA ARG A 14 0.28 5.29 12.68
C ARG A 14 0.43 4.42 11.44
N VAL A 15 -0.68 3.86 10.96
CA VAL A 15 -0.73 2.95 9.82
C VAL A 15 -1.66 3.53 8.76
N VAL A 16 -1.15 3.68 7.55
CA VAL A 16 -1.98 3.96 6.37
C VAL A 16 -2.41 2.62 5.79
N LEU A 17 -3.71 2.46 5.59
CA LEU A 17 -4.30 1.27 5.00
C LEU A 17 -4.85 1.63 3.62
N ALA A 18 -4.56 0.81 2.62
CA ALA A 18 -4.99 1.02 1.26
C ALA A 18 -5.52 -0.26 0.64
N CYS A 19 -6.71 -0.20 0.06
CA CYS A 19 -7.29 -1.29 -0.73
C CYS A 19 -7.36 -0.85 -2.18
N ILE A 20 -6.77 -1.66 -3.05
CA ILE A 20 -6.62 -1.37 -4.47
C ILE A 20 -7.35 -2.45 -5.26
N ARG A 21 -8.19 -2.03 -6.21
CA ARG A 21 -9.02 -2.93 -7.02
C ARG A 21 -8.96 -2.57 -8.50
N GLY A 22 -9.19 -3.57 -9.34
CA GLY A 22 -9.37 -3.41 -10.79
C GLY A 22 -8.07 -3.09 -11.54
N CYS A 23 -8.23 -2.68 -12.80
CA CYS A 23 -7.12 -2.24 -13.65
C CYS A 23 -6.82 -0.77 -13.41
N TRP A 24 -5.53 -0.46 -13.27
CA TRP A 24 -5.08 0.92 -13.09
C TRP A 24 -4.47 1.46 -14.38
N ASP A 25 -4.97 2.63 -14.76
CA ASP A 25 -4.36 3.51 -15.73
C ASP A 25 -3.60 4.64 -15.01
N ARG A 26 -3.04 5.56 -15.80
CA ARG A 26 -2.32 6.72 -15.30
C ARG A 26 -3.17 7.59 -14.37
N PHE A 27 -4.43 7.87 -14.72
CA PHE A 27 -5.31 8.74 -13.94
C PHE A 27 -5.65 8.13 -12.59
N SER A 28 -5.94 6.83 -12.57
CA SER A 28 -6.20 6.07 -11.32
C SER A 28 -4.99 6.10 -10.40
N ALA A 29 -3.78 5.94 -10.94
CA ALA A 29 -2.53 6.02 -10.18
C ALA A 29 -2.25 7.44 -9.64
N GLU A 30 -2.51 8.49 -10.44
CA GLU A 30 -2.36 9.90 -10.00
C GLU A 30 -3.35 10.23 -8.86
N ASP A 31 -4.61 9.82 -9.00
CA ASP A 31 -5.63 10.05 -7.97
C ASP A 31 -5.37 9.28 -6.69
N TYR A 32 -4.90 8.03 -6.81
CA TYR A 32 -4.44 7.26 -5.66
C TYR A 32 -3.26 7.96 -4.98
N SER A 33 -2.24 8.38 -5.73
CA SER A 33 -1.05 9.05 -5.19
C SER A 33 -1.44 10.32 -4.41
N ARG A 34 -2.35 11.12 -4.96
CA ARG A 34 -2.87 12.34 -4.31
C ARG A 34 -3.61 12.02 -3.02
N ALA A 35 -4.53 11.06 -3.06
CA ALA A 35 -5.33 10.65 -1.90
C ALA A 35 -4.45 10.01 -0.81
N PHE A 36 -3.45 9.22 -1.21
CA PHE A 36 -2.50 8.59 -0.32
C PHE A 36 -1.63 9.62 0.40
N LYS A 37 -1.02 10.56 -0.34
CA LYS A 37 -0.23 11.64 0.23
C LYS A 37 -1.09 12.44 1.23
N ALA A 38 -2.32 12.81 0.87
CA ALA A 38 -3.24 13.53 1.78
C ALA A 38 -3.58 12.73 3.06
N ALA A 39 -3.75 11.41 2.96
CA ALA A 39 -3.96 10.56 4.11
C ALA A 39 -2.71 10.50 5.00
N ALA A 40 -1.55 10.24 4.41
CA ALA A 40 -0.26 10.09 5.08
C ALA A 40 0.30 11.40 5.65
N SER A 41 -0.06 12.57 5.09
CA SER A 41 0.38 13.89 5.57
C SER A 41 0.10 14.12 7.07
N ARG A 42 -0.93 13.48 7.65
CA ARG A 42 -1.21 13.58 9.09
C ARG A 42 -0.21 12.82 9.98
N LEU A 43 0.59 11.94 9.39
CA LEU A 43 1.58 11.09 10.07
C LEU A 43 3.02 11.57 9.82
N THR A 44 3.22 12.55 8.94
CA THR A 44 4.56 13.05 8.62
C THR A 44 5.18 13.74 9.83
N GLY A 45 6.47 13.50 10.07
CA GLY A 45 7.19 13.97 11.26
C GLY A 45 7.36 12.90 12.35
N GLN A 46 6.78 11.71 12.18
CA GLN A 46 7.01 10.54 13.03
C GLN A 46 7.10 9.26 12.18
N PRO A 47 7.68 8.16 12.69
CA PRO A 47 7.68 6.89 11.97
C PRO A 47 6.27 6.32 11.83
N TRP A 48 5.91 5.91 10.61
CA TRP A 48 4.62 5.30 10.28
C TRP A 48 4.78 4.09 9.36
N ALA A 49 3.72 3.29 9.30
CA ALA A 49 3.65 2.04 8.53
C ALA A 49 2.56 2.10 7.47
N HIS A 50 2.67 1.20 6.49
CA HIS A 50 1.71 1.07 5.41
C HIS A 50 1.30 -0.39 5.24
N ILE A 51 0.01 -0.63 5.00
CA ILE A 51 -0.50 -1.92 4.54
C ILE A 51 -1.35 -1.71 3.30
N VAL A 52 -1.10 -2.50 2.26
CA VAL A 52 -1.85 -2.45 1.01
C VAL A 52 -2.37 -3.81 0.61
N TYR A 53 -3.65 -3.85 0.23
CA TYR A 53 -4.33 -5.03 -0.27
C TYR A 53 -4.42 -4.95 -1.80
N LEU A 54 -3.90 -5.99 -2.46
CA LEU A 54 -3.69 -6.05 -3.91
C LEU A 54 -4.34 -7.30 -4.53
N ASP A 55 -5.20 -8.02 -3.80
CA ASP A 55 -5.86 -9.22 -4.31
C ASP A 55 -6.72 -8.94 -5.55
N ASP A 56 -7.56 -7.91 -5.46
CA ASP A 56 -8.42 -7.46 -6.55
C ASP A 56 -7.70 -6.57 -7.58
N TRP A 57 -6.42 -6.25 -7.34
CA TRP A 57 -5.63 -5.47 -8.29
C TRP A 57 -5.28 -6.31 -9.50
N GLN A 58 -5.52 -5.76 -10.69
CA GLN A 58 -5.08 -6.32 -11.97
C GLN A 58 -3.88 -5.53 -12.47
N LEU A 59 -2.97 -6.19 -13.20
CA LEU A 59 -1.75 -5.58 -13.75
C LEU A 59 -2.11 -4.26 -14.43
N GLY A 60 -1.55 -3.16 -13.93
CA GLY A 60 -1.79 -1.86 -14.53
C GLY A 60 -0.82 -1.58 -15.69
N THR A 61 -1.11 -0.53 -16.44
CA THR A 61 -0.29 -0.15 -17.61
C THR A 61 1.14 0.27 -17.19
N PRO A 62 2.16 0.12 -18.05
CA PRO A 62 3.53 0.57 -17.73
C PRO A 62 3.60 2.03 -17.26
N ASP A 63 2.69 2.89 -17.73
CA ASP A 63 2.63 4.31 -17.38
C ASP A 63 2.39 4.60 -15.88
N ILE A 64 1.95 3.60 -15.10
CA ILE A 64 1.78 3.76 -13.64
C ILE A 64 3.10 3.64 -12.88
N GLU A 65 4.10 2.97 -13.46
CA GLU A 65 5.42 2.72 -12.85
C GLU A 65 6.07 4.01 -12.29
N PRO A 66 6.22 5.10 -13.07
CA PRO A 66 6.84 6.32 -12.57
C PRO A 66 6.04 6.99 -11.44
N ILE A 67 4.70 6.91 -11.48
CA ILE A 67 3.83 7.51 -10.46
C ILE A 67 3.97 6.76 -9.13
N VAL A 68 4.00 5.42 -9.18
CA VAL A 68 4.19 4.58 -8.00
C VAL A 68 5.60 4.79 -7.42
N GLN A 69 6.63 4.86 -8.26
CA GLN A 69 8.00 5.14 -7.83
C GLN A 69 8.13 6.50 -7.14
N GLU A 70 7.50 7.55 -7.69
CA GLU A 70 7.49 8.87 -7.05
C GLU A 70 6.76 8.84 -5.70
N LEU A 71 5.62 8.13 -5.63
CA LEU A 71 4.88 7.96 -4.39
C LEU A 71 5.72 7.24 -3.33
N VAL A 72 6.39 6.14 -3.68
CA VAL A 72 7.28 5.41 -2.78
C VAL A 72 8.41 6.32 -2.29
N GLY A 73 9.05 7.06 -3.19
CA GLY A 73 10.10 8.02 -2.83
C GLY A 73 9.61 9.08 -1.84
N TRP A 74 8.43 9.64 -2.07
CA TRP A 74 7.81 10.59 -1.15
C TRP A 74 7.53 9.95 0.21
N CYS A 75 6.97 8.74 0.27
CA CYS A 75 6.68 8.05 1.52
C CYS A 75 7.95 7.82 2.36
N LEU A 76 9.03 7.37 1.73
CA LEU A 76 10.32 7.14 2.38
C LEU A 76 10.90 8.43 2.97
N GLN A 77 10.84 9.54 2.22
CA GLN A 77 11.29 10.85 2.69
C GLN A 77 10.43 11.40 3.84
N ASN A 78 9.19 10.92 3.97
CA ASN A 78 8.20 11.42 4.91
C ASN A 78 7.93 10.47 6.10
N GLY A 79 8.83 9.51 6.37
CA GLY A 79 8.81 8.71 7.60
C GLY A 79 8.17 7.34 7.50
N LEU A 80 7.91 6.83 6.29
CA LEU A 80 7.52 5.44 6.09
C LEU A 80 8.70 4.50 6.39
N ILE A 81 8.51 3.58 7.33
CA ILE A 81 9.58 2.63 7.71
C ILE A 81 9.25 1.17 7.41
N VAL A 82 7.96 0.80 7.30
CA VAL A 82 7.57 -0.57 6.96
C VAL A 82 6.36 -0.61 6.04
N THR A 83 6.34 -1.53 5.09
CA THR A 83 5.19 -1.79 4.22
C THR A 83 4.85 -3.27 4.14
N ALA A 84 3.62 -3.61 4.52
CA ALA A 84 3.03 -4.92 4.31
C ALA A 84 2.19 -4.92 3.03
N GLN A 85 2.38 -5.90 2.16
CA GLN A 85 1.58 -6.09 0.96
C GLN A 85 0.82 -7.40 1.08
N VAL A 86 -0.49 -7.36 0.93
CA VAL A 86 -1.35 -8.55 0.99
C VAL A 86 -1.82 -8.87 -0.41
N TYR A 87 -1.39 -10.01 -0.93
CA TYR A 87 -1.83 -10.53 -2.22
C TYR A 87 -1.61 -12.04 -2.34
N CYS A 88 -2.53 -12.72 -3.00
CA CYS A 88 -2.37 -14.09 -3.43
C CYS A 88 -1.22 -14.16 -4.46
N PRO A 89 -0.16 -14.92 -4.18
CA PRO A 89 1.05 -14.90 -4.99
C PRO A 89 0.79 -15.49 -6.38
N HIS A 90 0.71 -14.61 -7.38
CA HIS A 90 0.82 -14.97 -8.79
C HIS A 90 2.11 -14.38 -9.37
N SER A 91 2.86 -15.17 -10.14
CA SER A 91 4.21 -14.83 -10.62
C SER A 91 4.31 -13.49 -11.35
N VAL A 92 3.26 -13.07 -12.06
CA VAL A 92 3.24 -11.83 -12.86
C VAL A 92 3.05 -10.58 -12.00
N LYS A 93 2.20 -10.63 -10.96
CA LYS A 93 2.02 -9.50 -10.02
C LYS A 93 3.32 -9.22 -9.28
N ARG A 94 3.99 -10.29 -8.82
CA ARG A 94 5.30 -10.19 -8.16
C ARG A 94 6.33 -9.53 -9.07
N TYR A 95 6.43 -9.96 -10.33
CA TYR A 95 7.35 -9.37 -11.30
C TYR A 95 7.14 -7.86 -11.51
N GLN A 96 5.89 -7.40 -11.63
CA GLN A 96 5.61 -5.97 -11.81
C GLN A 96 5.91 -5.16 -10.54
N LEU A 97 5.59 -5.70 -9.35
CA LEU A 97 5.88 -5.03 -8.08
C LEU A 97 7.39 -4.91 -7.81
N ASP A 98 8.17 -5.93 -8.17
CA ASP A 98 9.63 -5.94 -7.96
C ASP A 98 10.34 -4.91 -8.86
N LYS A 99 9.76 -4.56 -10.01
CA LYS A 99 10.24 -3.44 -10.85
C LYS A 99 9.93 -2.06 -10.27
N MET A 100 8.82 -1.92 -9.55
CA MET A 100 8.31 -0.63 -9.09
C MET A 100 8.82 -0.24 -7.70
N ILE A 101 9.19 -1.20 -6.86
CA ILE A 101 9.35 -0.95 -5.42
C ILE A 101 10.65 -1.56 -4.90
N ILE A 102 11.44 -0.73 -4.20
CA ILE A 102 12.66 -1.15 -3.51
C ILE A 102 12.28 -2.11 -2.38
N GLU A 103 12.87 -3.31 -2.37
CA GLU A 103 12.57 -4.35 -1.36
C GLU A 103 13.03 -3.96 0.05
N LYS A 104 14.19 -3.30 0.16
CA LYS A 104 14.76 -2.92 1.45
C LYS A 104 15.72 -1.74 1.31
N THR A 105 15.64 -0.80 2.24
CA THR A 105 16.71 0.17 2.53
C THR A 105 17.08 0.05 4.01
N PRO A 106 18.18 0.65 4.48
CA PRO A 106 18.53 0.64 5.90
C PRO A 106 17.42 1.18 6.82
N THR A 107 16.53 2.03 6.28
CA THR A 107 15.45 2.70 7.01
C THR A 107 14.06 2.22 6.63
N PHE A 108 13.95 1.24 5.72
CA PHE A 108 12.67 0.76 5.20
C PHE A 108 12.67 -0.74 4.92
N GLU A 109 11.64 -1.44 5.39
CA GLU A 109 11.42 -2.85 5.09
C GLU A 109 10.05 -3.09 4.45
N ARG A 110 10.04 -3.78 3.30
CA ARG A 110 8.83 -4.23 2.64
C ARG A 110 8.69 -5.75 2.75
N ARG A 111 7.49 -6.24 3.04
CA ARG A 111 7.17 -7.68 3.02
C ARG A 111 5.83 -7.94 2.33
N GLY A 112 5.79 -9.03 1.57
CA GLY A 112 4.57 -9.55 0.95
C GLY A 112 4.02 -10.74 1.74
N TYR A 113 2.70 -10.81 1.86
CA TYR A 113 1.95 -11.81 2.59
C TYR A 113 0.79 -12.33 1.74
N ALA A 114 0.48 -13.61 1.89
CA ALA A 114 -0.64 -14.24 1.20
C ALA A 114 -1.99 -14.00 1.91
N ASN A 115 -1.95 -13.57 3.18
CA ASN A 115 -3.12 -13.29 3.99
C ASN A 115 -2.86 -12.05 4.86
N GLU A 116 -3.96 -11.42 5.26
CA GLU A 116 -4.00 -10.24 6.11
C GLU A 116 -3.50 -10.48 7.54
N ASP A 117 -3.74 -11.66 8.10
CA ASP A 117 -3.44 -11.94 9.51
C ASP A 117 -1.92 -11.97 9.74
N ASP A 118 -1.16 -12.60 8.85
CA ASP A 118 0.29 -12.60 8.87
C ASP A 118 0.86 -11.19 8.67
N ALA A 119 0.23 -10.39 7.81
CA ALA A 119 0.62 -9.00 7.59
C ALA A 119 0.40 -8.14 8.85
N PHE A 120 -0.74 -8.30 9.52
CA PHE A 120 -1.04 -7.59 10.76
C PHE A 120 -0.14 -8.02 11.92
N ASN A 121 0.06 -9.32 12.10
CA ASN A 121 0.97 -9.86 13.11
C ASN A 121 2.39 -9.30 12.94
N TRP A 122 2.87 -9.19 11.70
CA TRP A 122 4.18 -8.60 11.46
C TRP A 122 4.22 -7.10 11.75
N LEU A 123 3.21 -6.33 11.33
CA LEU A 123 3.15 -4.91 11.65
C LEU A 123 3.14 -4.67 13.17
N GLU A 124 2.42 -5.49 13.92
CA GLU A 124 2.41 -5.43 15.38
C GLU A 124 3.79 -5.71 15.98
N GLN A 125 4.52 -6.71 15.46
CA GLN A 125 5.92 -6.97 15.85
C GLN A 125 6.86 -5.78 15.54
N GLN A 126 6.52 -4.96 14.55
CA GLN A 126 7.24 -3.72 14.22
C GLN A 126 6.77 -2.50 15.05
N GLY A 127 5.82 -2.69 15.98
CA GLY A 127 5.29 -1.63 16.83
C GLY A 127 4.14 -0.82 16.20
N PHE A 128 3.48 -1.39 15.19
CA PHE A 128 2.36 -0.77 14.46
C PHE A 128 1.10 -1.63 14.56
N SER A 129 0.31 -1.40 15.61
CA SER A 129 -0.96 -2.11 15.81
C SER A 129 -2.11 -1.49 15.01
N VAL A 130 -2.93 -2.36 14.43
CA VAL A 130 -4.10 -2.05 13.60
C VAL A 130 -5.20 -3.04 13.96
N HIS A 131 -6.45 -2.58 14.08
CA HIS A 131 -7.57 -3.45 14.38
C HIS A 131 -7.99 -4.25 13.14
N HIS A 132 -8.12 -5.58 13.26
CA HIS A 132 -8.61 -6.44 12.17
C HIS A 132 -9.99 -6.01 11.64
N ALA A 133 -10.82 -5.37 12.46
CA ALA A 133 -12.12 -4.81 12.03
C ALA A 133 -11.99 -3.78 10.89
N SER A 134 -10.82 -3.16 10.72
CA SER A 134 -10.55 -2.23 9.63
C SER A 134 -10.57 -2.87 8.25
N LEU A 135 -10.41 -4.20 8.15
CA LEU A 135 -10.58 -4.96 6.92
C LEU A 135 -12.00 -4.86 6.35
N GLN A 136 -13.02 -4.69 7.21
CA GLN A 136 -14.42 -4.58 6.76
C GLN A 136 -14.65 -3.36 5.86
N ARG A 137 -13.70 -2.43 5.80
CA ARG A 137 -13.73 -1.28 4.89
C ARG A 137 -13.31 -1.64 3.46
N CYS A 138 -12.73 -2.82 3.28
CA CYS A 138 -12.25 -3.36 2.02
C CYS A 138 -13.12 -4.47 1.44
N VAL A 139 -14.22 -4.81 2.13
CA VAL A 139 -15.24 -5.75 1.65
C VAL A 139 -16.44 -4.97 1.16
#